data_AF-A0A6J1PPH2-F1
#
_entry.id   AF-A0A6J1PPH2-F1
#
_cell.length_a   1.000
_cell.length_b   1.000
_cell.length_c   1.000
_cell.angle_alpha   90.00
_cell.angle_beta   90.00
_cell.angle_gamma   90.00
#
_symmetry.space_group_name_H-M   'P 1'
#
loop_
_entity.id
_entity.type
_entity.pdbx_description
1 polymer ?
#
loop_
_entity_poly.entity_id
_entity_poly.type
_entity_poly.pdbx_seq_one_letter_code
_entity_poly.pdbx_strand_id
1 'polypeptide(L)'
;MRKRKYFTKKWICSKHFADEAFTKPLQEHLLGYSPIRTRKIHPDAIPTLHLHAVPPLTSNENVLAETMPLPVSNEVSMDVEQTPASSSIEEQTPASSSTEEQTAASSSTEEQTPASSSTEAIMLQIRRLEAQVAALKKDDKELMEQKMTELLGKMFSPGQIRMILNPSLRKIKWSSEDIARAISLRCVSPKAYRYMKNVLQMPLPGLSTLRRQIERIDLCISS
;
A
#
# COMPACT_ATOMS: atom_id res chain seq x y z
N MET A 1 2.80 24.38 -59.00
CA MET A 1 3.09 23.98 -57.61
C MET A 1 1.84 23.32 -57.00
N ARG A 2 1.96 22.18 -56.29
CA ARG A 2 0.83 21.56 -55.55
C ARG A 2 0.94 21.89 -54.05
N LYS A 3 0.07 22.75 -53.52
CA LYS A 3 0.01 23.05 -52.08
C LYS A 3 -0.56 21.83 -51.33
N ARG A 4 0.22 21.22 -50.43
CA ARG A 4 -0.28 20.17 -49.52
C ARG A 4 -1.29 20.79 -48.55
N LYS A 5 -2.51 20.27 -48.49
CA LYS A 5 -3.49 20.62 -47.45
C LYS A 5 -3.12 19.87 -46.18
N TYR A 6 -2.78 20.59 -45.12
CA TYR A 6 -2.56 20.01 -43.80
C TYR A 6 -3.91 19.79 -43.11
N PHE A 7 -4.28 18.53 -42.85
CA PHE A 7 -5.43 18.23 -42.01
C PHE A 7 -5.09 18.53 -40.55
N THR A 8 -5.75 19.53 -39.97
CA THR A 8 -5.65 19.85 -38.55
C THR A 8 -6.33 18.75 -37.74
N LYS A 9 -5.54 17.88 -37.09
CA LYS A 9 -6.06 16.86 -36.18
C LYS A 9 -6.77 17.54 -35.01
N LYS A 10 -8.10 17.45 -34.97
CA LYS A 10 -8.92 17.82 -33.82
C LYS A 10 -8.96 16.66 -32.83
N TRP A 11 -8.88 16.96 -31.54
CA TRP A 11 -8.99 15.97 -30.47
C TRP A 11 -10.37 16.10 -29.81
N ILE A 12 -10.98 14.97 -29.47
CA ILE A 12 -12.28 14.92 -28.77
C ILE A 12 -12.00 14.67 -27.30
N CYS A 13 -12.58 15.48 -26.41
CA CYS A 13 -12.40 15.31 -24.97
C CYS A 13 -13.33 14.25 -24.38
N SER A 14 -13.02 13.75 -23.18
CA SER A 14 -13.79 12.70 -22.50
C SER A 14 -15.26 13.03 -22.25
N LYS A 15 -15.65 14.32 -22.24
CA LYS A 15 -17.04 14.77 -22.02
C LYS A 15 -18.02 14.40 -23.16
N HIS A 16 -17.53 13.87 -24.28
CA HIS A 16 -18.37 13.42 -25.40
C HIS A 16 -18.68 11.92 -25.36
N PHE A 17 -18.26 11.20 -24.33
CA PHE A 17 -18.40 9.76 -24.20
C PHE A 17 -19.20 9.42 -22.94
N ALA A 18 -20.14 8.49 -23.06
CA ALA A 18 -20.90 7.96 -21.91
C ALA A 18 -20.01 7.10 -20.99
N ASP A 19 -20.42 6.90 -19.74
CA ASP A 19 -19.61 6.20 -18.71
C ASP A 19 -19.37 4.70 -18.99
N GLU A 20 -20.03 4.16 -20.02
CA GLU A 20 -19.86 2.80 -20.58
C GLU A 20 -18.75 2.71 -21.64
N ALA A 21 -18.41 3.81 -22.30
CA ALA A 21 -17.35 3.90 -23.31
C ALA A 21 -15.92 3.89 -22.70
N PHE A 22 -15.82 3.91 -21.37
CA PHE A 22 -14.56 3.86 -20.63
C PHE A 22 -14.26 2.45 -20.15
N THR A 23 -13.03 1.98 -20.39
CA THR A 23 -12.56 0.69 -19.88
C THR A 23 -12.38 0.78 -18.37
N LYS A 24 -13.22 0.09 -17.61
CA LYS A 24 -13.10 -0.09 -16.16
C LYS A 24 -12.29 -1.37 -15.90
N PRO A 25 -10.97 -1.32 -15.61
CA PRO A 25 -10.18 -2.52 -15.38
C PRO A 25 -10.68 -3.28 -14.15
N LEU A 26 -10.42 -4.57 -14.08
CA LEU A 26 -10.84 -5.43 -12.97
C LEU A 26 -10.32 -4.90 -11.62
N GLN A 27 -9.10 -4.34 -11.60
CA GLN A 27 -8.58 -3.55 -10.48
C GLN A 27 -9.50 -2.41 -10.00
N GLU A 28 -10.13 -1.64 -10.89
CA GLU A 28 -11.02 -0.53 -10.53
C GLU A 28 -12.29 -1.04 -9.86
N HIS A 29 -12.85 -2.13 -10.41
CA HIS A 29 -14.04 -2.81 -9.91
C HIS A 29 -13.80 -3.44 -8.53
N LEU A 30 -12.80 -4.33 -8.39
CA LEU A 30 -12.48 -5.01 -7.13
C LEU A 30 -12.07 -4.05 -6.01
N LEU A 31 -11.55 -2.86 -6.34
CA LEU A 31 -11.17 -1.86 -5.35
C LEU A 31 -12.20 -0.74 -5.14
N GLY A 32 -13.24 -0.61 -5.96
CA GLY A 32 -14.23 0.47 -5.83
C GLY A 32 -13.57 1.85 -5.74
N TYR A 33 -12.62 2.13 -6.64
CA TYR A 33 -11.77 3.33 -6.64
C TYR A 33 -11.46 3.73 -8.08
N SER A 34 -12.00 4.86 -8.54
CA SER A 34 -11.68 5.45 -9.85
C SER A 34 -10.47 6.40 -9.77
N PRO A 35 -9.37 6.15 -10.51
CA PRO A 35 -8.29 7.12 -10.65
C PRO A 35 -8.73 8.29 -11.53
N ILE A 36 -8.74 9.50 -10.97
CA ILE A 36 -9.23 10.74 -11.60
C ILE A 36 -8.56 11.06 -12.95
N ARG A 37 -7.37 10.50 -13.22
CA ARG A 37 -6.56 10.78 -14.44
C ARG A 37 -6.19 9.54 -15.27
N THR A 38 -6.82 8.38 -15.08
CA THR A 38 -6.48 7.16 -15.87
C THR A 38 -7.67 6.45 -16.52
N ARG A 39 -8.87 7.05 -16.55
CA ARG A 39 -10.00 6.54 -17.34
C ARG A 39 -9.61 6.53 -18.82
N LYS A 40 -9.39 5.33 -19.38
CA LYS A 40 -9.15 5.14 -20.82
C LYS A 40 -10.49 4.91 -21.52
N ILE A 41 -10.60 5.43 -22.73
CA ILE A 41 -11.74 5.22 -23.64
C ILE A 41 -11.43 3.95 -24.46
N HIS A 42 -12.43 3.14 -24.78
CA HIS A 42 -12.28 1.96 -25.66
C HIS A 42 -11.79 2.40 -27.06
N PRO A 43 -10.90 1.65 -27.76
CA PRO A 43 -10.45 2.04 -29.11
C PRO A 43 -11.60 2.29 -30.09
N ASP A 44 -12.65 1.47 -30.02
CA ASP A 44 -13.84 1.57 -30.88
C ASP A 44 -14.97 2.45 -30.30
N ALA A 45 -14.69 3.21 -29.24
CA ALA A 45 -15.73 4.06 -28.65
C ALA A 45 -16.05 5.25 -29.56
N ILE A 46 -17.35 5.43 -29.84
CA ILE A 46 -17.88 6.55 -30.62
C ILE A 46 -18.30 7.65 -29.63
N PRO A 47 -18.05 8.95 -29.92
CA PRO A 47 -18.57 10.04 -29.10
C PRO A 47 -20.10 10.12 -29.24
N THR A 48 -20.83 9.73 -28.19
CA THR A 48 -22.30 9.70 -28.15
C THR A 48 -22.93 10.97 -27.55
N LEU A 49 -22.17 11.74 -26.76
CA LEU A 49 -22.70 12.89 -26.00
C LEU A 49 -22.37 14.23 -26.67
N HIS A 50 -23.34 15.15 -26.62
CA HIS A 50 -23.27 16.49 -27.23
C HIS A 50 -23.09 16.48 -28.76
N LEU A 51 -23.53 15.41 -29.44
CA LEU A 51 -23.74 15.45 -30.88
C LEU A 51 -24.80 16.51 -31.19
N HIS A 52 -24.55 17.35 -32.21
CA HIS A 52 -25.59 18.23 -32.73
C HIS A 52 -26.74 17.37 -33.25
N ALA A 53 -27.93 17.52 -32.67
CA ALA A 53 -29.13 16.88 -33.20
C ALA A 53 -29.31 17.33 -34.65
N VAL A 54 -29.22 16.37 -35.58
CA VAL A 54 -29.75 16.57 -36.93
C VAL A 54 -31.24 16.83 -36.73
N PRO A 55 -31.79 17.98 -37.19
CA PRO A 55 -33.22 18.23 -37.07
C PRO A 55 -33.98 17.06 -37.71
N PRO A 56 -34.98 16.46 -37.03
CA PRO A 56 -35.71 15.34 -37.59
C PRO A 56 -36.23 15.70 -38.98
N LEU A 57 -35.76 14.98 -40.02
CA LEU A 57 -36.22 15.20 -41.38
C LEU A 57 -37.71 14.86 -41.40
N THR A 58 -38.54 15.84 -41.73
CA THR A 58 -39.99 15.74 -41.63
C THR A 58 -40.55 14.89 -42.78
N SER A 59 -40.47 13.57 -42.61
CA SER A 59 -41.07 12.59 -43.51
C SER A 59 -41.85 11.52 -42.74
N ASN A 60 -43.03 11.93 -42.26
CA ASN A 60 -44.24 11.11 -42.15
C ASN A 60 -44.11 9.62 -41.77
N GLU A 61 -44.14 9.29 -40.48
CA GLU A 61 -44.89 8.10 -40.05
C GLU A 61 -45.85 8.45 -38.91
N ASN A 62 -47.05 7.86 -39.01
CA ASN A 62 -48.10 7.93 -38.01
C ASN A 62 -48.11 6.60 -37.25
N VAL A 63 -47.83 6.63 -35.95
CA VAL A 63 -48.49 5.76 -34.96
C VAL A 63 -48.35 6.36 -33.56
N LEU A 64 -49.51 6.47 -32.91
CA LEU A 64 -49.82 6.44 -31.48
C LEU A 64 -48.69 6.67 -30.45
N ALA A 65 -48.88 7.69 -29.61
CA ALA A 65 -48.09 7.88 -28.39
C ALA A 65 -48.62 7.02 -27.23
N GLU A 66 -47.75 6.70 -26.27
CA GLU A 66 -48.21 6.52 -24.88
C GLU A 66 -47.24 7.17 -23.88
N THR A 67 -47.82 7.73 -22.83
CA THR A 67 -47.22 8.74 -21.93
C THR A 67 -46.61 8.09 -20.68
N MET A 68 -45.58 8.70 -20.07
CA MET A 68 -45.53 9.06 -18.63
C MET A 68 -44.13 9.55 -18.19
N PRO A 69 -43.99 10.77 -17.63
CA PRO A 69 -42.75 11.30 -17.05
C PRO A 69 -42.78 11.41 -15.49
N LEU A 70 -41.67 11.95 -14.94
CA LEU A 70 -41.43 12.39 -13.54
C LEU A 70 -40.97 11.32 -12.52
N PRO A 71 -40.30 11.71 -11.41
CA PRO A 71 -39.83 13.05 -11.02
C PRO A 71 -38.31 13.20 -10.79
N VAL A 72 -37.84 14.45 -10.79
CA VAL A 72 -36.52 14.89 -10.29
C VAL A 72 -36.60 15.13 -8.77
N SER A 73 -35.52 14.88 -8.01
CA SER A 73 -35.22 15.63 -6.76
C SER A 73 -33.80 15.43 -6.23
N ASN A 74 -33.14 16.57 -5.98
CA ASN A 74 -32.24 16.86 -4.85
C ASN A 74 -30.79 16.36 -4.89
N GLU A 75 -30.01 17.09 -5.67
CA GLU A 75 -28.65 17.49 -5.32
C GLU A 75 -28.54 18.19 -3.95
N VAL A 76 -27.47 17.88 -3.21
CA VAL A 76 -26.90 18.76 -2.17
C VAL A 76 -25.38 18.76 -2.33
N SER A 77 -24.82 19.93 -2.58
CA SER A 77 -23.39 20.20 -2.43
C SER A 77 -23.11 20.69 -1.01
N MET A 78 -22.04 20.20 -0.39
CA MET A 78 -21.30 20.99 0.60
C MET A 78 -19.81 20.89 0.29
N ASP A 79 -19.24 22.05 0.00
CA ASP A 79 -17.79 22.26 -0.06
C ASP A 79 -17.24 22.46 1.38
N VAL A 80 -15.93 22.43 1.55
CA VAL A 80 -15.11 23.35 2.39
C VAL A 80 -13.72 22.74 2.57
N GLU A 81 -12.74 23.47 2.05
CA GLU A 81 -11.31 23.32 2.30
C GLU A 81 -10.93 23.77 3.72
N GLN A 82 -9.91 23.16 4.36
CA GLN A 82 -8.72 23.89 4.84
C GLN A 82 -7.67 23.04 5.58
N THR A 83 -6.42 23.49 5.46
CA THR A 83 -5.27 23.14 6.31
C THR A 83 -4.85 24.41 7.05
N PRO A 84 -4.47 24.35 8.34
CA PRO A 84 -3.10 24.72 8.74
C PRO A 84 -2.46 23.59 9.58
N ALA A 85 -1.16 23.27 9.52
CA ALA A 85 0.10 24.02 9.43
C ALA A 85 0.78 24.25 10.81
N SER A 86 2.03 23.76 10.89
CA SER A 86 3.13 24.16 11.80
C SER A 86 2.96 24.09 13.34
N SER A 87 3.85 23.31 13.96
CA SER A 87 4.67 23.80 15.08
C SER A 87 6.08 23.22 14.97
N SER A 88 7.10 24.00 15.36
CA SER A 88 8.52 23.66 15.22
C SER A 88 9.31 24.19 16.42
N ILE A 89 10.18 23.35 16.96
CA ILE A 89 11.27 23.60 17.93
C ILE A 89 12.20 22.36 17.81
N GLU A 90 13.52 22.44 17.63
CA GLU A 90 14.56 23.12 18.45
C GLU A 90 14.74 22.44 19.83
N GLU A 91 15.95 22.10 20.30
CA GLU A 91 17.31 22.28 19.72
C GLU A 91 18.36 21.32 20.36
N GLN A 92 19.65 21.57 20.09
CA GLN A 92 20.83 21.29 20.92
C GLN A 92 21.28 19.82 21.18
N THR A 93 22.14 19.37 20.27
CA THR A 93 23.46 18.83 20.65
C THR A 93 24.26 19.87 21.47
N PRO A 94 25.05 19.45 22.46
CA PRO A 94 26.30 20.14 22.77
C PRO A 94 27.52 19.22 22.66
N ALA A 95 28.66 19.79 22.25
CA ALA A 95 29.97 19.13 22.21
C ALA A 95 31.04 19.99 22.89
N SER A 96 32.04 19.36 23.50
CA SER A 96 33.33 19.88 23.98
C SER A 96 34.20 18.65 24.25
N SER A 97 35.44 18.51 23.75
CA SER A 97 36.67 19.28 24.02
C SER A 97 37.11 19.19 25.49
N SER A 98 38.37 18.96 25.86
CA SER A 98 39.66 18.89 25.11
C SER A 98 40.45 17.62 25.58
N THR A 99 41.73 17.34 25.29
CA THR A 99 42.87 18.11 24.74
C THR A 99 43.86 17.15 24.03
N GLU A 100 44.85 17.70 23.33
CA GLU A 100 46.05 17.00 22.86
C GLU A 100 47.02 16.68 24.02
N GLU A 101 47.80 15.61 23.91
CA GLU A 101 49.27 15.75 23.81
C GLU A 101 49.94 14.47 23.24
N GLN A 102 51.21 14.58 22.87
CA GLN A 102 52.02 13.52 22.27
C GLN A 102 52.95 12.92 23.34
N THR A 103 53.34 11.65 23.23
CA THR A 103 54.77 11.26 23.28
C THR A 103 55.06 9.78 22.99
N ALA A 104 56.27 9.56 22.46
CA ALA A 104 57.19 8.42 22.61
C ALA A 104 56.67 6.98 22.84
N ALA A 105 57.20 6.07 22.03
CA ALA A 105 57.20 4.64 22.32
C ALA A 105 58.27 4.29 23.38
N SER A 106 57.96 3.31 24.24
CA SER A 106 58.95 2.52 24.97
C SER A 106 58.50 1.06 25.03
N SER A 107 59.43 0.16 24.70
CA SER A 107 59.29 -1.27 24.98
C SER A 107 59.65 -1.55 26.45
N SER A 108 58.92 -2.45 27.11
CA SER A 108 59.44 -3.24 28.23
C SER A 108 58.64 -4.52 28.41
N THR A 109 59.37 -5.63 28.48
CA THR A 109 58.88 -7.00 28.70
C THR A 109 59.01 -7.37 30.18
N GLU A 110 58.17 -8.29 30.67
CA GLU A 110 58.31 -9.00 31.97
C GLU A 110 58.21 -8.11 33.25
N GLU A 111 57.78 -8.53 34.44
CA GLU A 111 57.12 -9.75 34.98
C GLU A 111 56.32 -9.28 36.25
N GLN A 112 55.30 -9.90 36.86
CA GLN A 112 54.58 -11.20 36.79
C GLN A 112 53.07 -10.99 37.00
N THR A 113 52.24 -12.05 36.88
CA THR A 113 51.36 -12.53 37.98
C THR A 113 50.55 -13.78 37.57
N PRO A 114 50.23 -14.70 38.50
CA PRO A 114 49.34 -15.85 38.23
C PRO A 114 47.86 -15.47 38.00
N ALA A 115 47.51 -14.18 38.06
CA ALA A 115 46.15 -13.68 37.91
C ALA A 115 45.60 -13.79 36.48
N SER A 116 46.46 -13.67 35.44
CA SER A 116 46.02 -13.64 34.03
C SER A 116 45.21 -14.88 33.65
N SER A 117 45.73 -16.06 33.95
CA SER A 117 45.08 -17.35 33.70
C SER A 117 43.67 -17.45 34.34
N SER A 118 43.50 -16.89 35.55
CA SER A 118 42.18 -16.82 36.20
C SER A 118 41.24 -15.88 35.45
N THR A 119 41.70 -14.69 35.06
CA THR A 119 40.87 -13.73 34.30
C THR A 119 40.50 -14.26 32.91
N GLU A 120 41.40 -14.98 32.23
CA GLU A 120 41.15 -15.63 30.94
C GLU A 120 40.12 -16.76 31.07
N ALA A 121 40.25 -17.61 32.09
CA ALA A 121 39.26 -18.66 32.38
C ALA A 121 37.87 -18.07 32.70
N ILE A 122 37.80 -16.97 33.45
CA ILE A 122 36.55 -16.25 33.73
C ILE A 122 35.97 -15.65 32.44
N MET A 123 36.76 -15.01 31.58
CA MET A 123 36.29 -14.49 30.29
C MET A 123 35.75 -15.59 29.36
N LEU A 124 36.39 -16.77 29.33
CA LEU A 124 35.88 -17.92 28.57
C LEU A 124 34.56 -18.46 29.15
N GLN A 125 34.41 -18.47 30.47
CA GLN A 125 33.16 -18.88 31.12
C GLN A 125 32.04 -17.87 30.91
N ILE A 126 32.33 -16.55 30.91
CA ILE A 126 31.37 -15.50 30.55
C ILE A 126 30.84 -15.73 29.13
N ARG A 127 31.74 -15.86 28.12
CA ARG A 127 31.35 -16.13 26.72
C ARG A 127 30.52 -17.40 26.56
N ARG A 128 30.83 -18.45 27.33
CA ARG A 128 30.05 -19.71 27.37
C ARG A 128 28.64 -19.48 27.91
N LEU A 129 28.50 -18.76 29.03
CA LEU A 129 27.21 -18.46 29.65
C LEU A 129 26.38 -17.51 28.77
N GLU A 130 27.00 -16.51 28.15
CA GLU A 130 26.35 -15.63 27.15
C GLU A 130 25.80 -16.43 25.96
N ALA A 131 26.58 -17.39 25.43
CA ALA A 131 26.13 -18.27 24.35
C ALA A 131 24.97 -19.19 24.79
N GLN A 132 25.01 -19.74 26.01
CA GLN A 132 23.91 -20.54 26.56
C GLN A 132 22.63 -19.69 26.76
N VAL A 133 22.76 -18.48 27.28
CA VAL A 133 21.65 -17.53 27.44
C VAL A 133 21.09 -17.10 26.08
N ALA A 134 21.92 -16.94 25.05
CA ALA A 134 21.49 -16.64 23.69
C ALA A 134 20.73 -17.82 23.04
N ALA A 135 21.18 -19.05 23.27
CA ALA A 135 20.49 -20.26 22.80
C ALA A 135 19.12 -20.42 23.49
N LEU A 136 19.06 -20.38 24.82
CA LEU A 136 17.80 -20.50 25.57
C LEU A 136 16.78 -19.43 25.16
N LYS A 137 17.21 -18.17 24.98
CA LYS A 137 16.34 -17.09 24.48
C LYS A 137 15.81 -17.32 23.06
N LYS A 138 16.52 -18.04 22.21
CA LYS A 138 16.05 -18.44 20.88
C LYS A 138 15.01 -19.55 20.99
N ASP A 139 15.25 -20.55 21.84
CA ASP A 139 14.37 -21.70 21.98
C ASP A 139 13.05 -21.31 22.69
N ASP A 140 13.11 -20.46 23.72
CA ASP A 140 11.94 -19.79 24.33
C ASP A 140 11.12 -18.99 23.30
N LYS A 141 11.81 -18.28 22.40
CA LYS A 141 11.16 -17.51 21.33
C LYS A 141 10.45 -18.44 20.34
N GLU A 142 11.10 -19.51 19.88
CA GLU A 142 10.49 -20.47 18.96
C GLU A 142 9.28 -21.19 19.59
N LEU A 143 9.38 -21.57 20.88
CA LEU A 143 8.27 -22.12 21.65
C LEU A 143 7.09 -21.13 21.77
N MET A 144 7.38 -19.83 21.94
CA MET A 144 6.36 -18.78 21.98
C MET A 144 5.70 -18.54 20.61
N GLU A 145 6.45 -18.56 19.50
CA GLU A 145 5.87 -18.47 18.16
C GLU A 145 4.96 -19.69 17.86
N GLN A 146 5.35 -20.89 18.29
CA GLN A 146 4.54 -22.11 18.16
C GLN A 146 3.22 -22.01 18.95
N LYS A 147 3.28 -21.67 20.25
CA LYS A 147 2.08 -21.50 21.10
C LYS A 147 1.12 -20.44 20.58
N MET A 148 1.64 -19.30 20.10
CA MET A 148 0.81 -18.28 19.46
C MET A 148 0.21 -18.76 18.13
N THR A 149 0.91 -19.62 17.39
CA THR A 149 0.38 -20.23 16.15
C THR A 149 -0.74 -21.23 16.44
N GLU A 150 -0.62 -22.04 17.49
CA GLU A 150 -1.67 -22.97 17.93
C GLU A 150 -2.94 -22.23 18.39
N LEU A 151 -2.79 -21.19 19.21
CA LEU A 151 -3.91 -20.42 19.77
C LEU A 151 -4.61 -19.52 18.72
N LEU A 152 -3.84 -18.85 17.86
CA LEU A 152 -4.38 -17.83 16.93
C LEU A 152 -4.61 -18.36 15.50
N GLY A 153 -4.04 -19.52 15.13
CA GLY A 153 -4.04 -20.06 13.76
C GLY A 153 -5.44 -20.35 13.17
N LYS A 154 -6.48 -20.41 14.00
CA LYS A 154 -7.88 -20.54 13.56
C LYS A 154 -8.45 -19.23 12.97
N MET A 155 -7.89 -18.08 13.35
CA MET A 155 -8.39 -16.74 13.00
C MET A 155 -7.39 -15.90 12.19
N PHE A 156 -6.10 -16.16 12.36
CA PHE A 156 -5.01 -15.41 11.74
C PHE A 156 -4.06 -16.35 10.99
N SER A 157 -3.54 -15.91 9.83
CA SER A 157 -2.51 -16.67 9.12
C SER A 157 -1.15 -16.63 9.86
N PRO A 158 -0.22 -17.55 9.57
CA PRO A 158 1.15 -17.48 10.08
C PRO A 158 1.88 -16.17 9.74
N GLY A 159 1.53 -15.50 8.64
CA GLY A 159 2.05 -14.18 8.29
C GLY A 159 1.52 -13.08 9.21
N GLN A 160 0.22 -13.12 9.51
CA GLN A 160 -0.42 -12.19 10.45
C GLN A 160 0.08 -12.39 11.88
N ILE A 161 0.18 -13.64 12.34
CA ILE A 161 0.70 -14.00 13.67
C ILE A 161 2.15 -13.54 13.82
N ARG A 162 2.98 -13.66 12.78
CA ARG A 162 4.35 -13.12 12.77
C ARG A 162 4.41 -11.60 12.91
N MET A 163 3.44 -10.85 12.37
CA MET A 163 3.34 -9.40 12.61
C MET A 163 2.92 -9.08 14.05
N ILE A 164 1.97 -9.83 14.62
CA ILE A 164 1.55 -9.67 16.03
C ILE A 164 2.71 -9.94 17.00
N LEU A 165 3.48 -11.00 16.74
CA LEU A 165 4.68 -11.38 17.51
C LEU A 165 5.83 -10.38 17.39
N ASN A 166 5.88 -9.57 16.33
CA ASN A 166 7.00 -8.67 16.02
C ASN A 166 6.48 -7.29 15.59
N PRO A 167 5.92 -6.47 16.50
CA PRO A 167 5.25 -5.21 16.15
C PRO A 167 6.16 -4.14 15.51
N SER A 168 7.49 -4.32 15.58
CA SER A 168 8.46 -3.49 14.86
C SER A 168 8.54 -3.77 13.35
N LEU A 169 8.01 -4.91 12.87
CA LEU A 169 8.06 -5.31 11.45
C LEU A 169 7.09 -4.51 10.57
N ARG A 170 7.56 -3.38 10.06
CA ARG A 170 6.81 -2.52 9.11
C ARG A 170 6.53 -3.16 7.74
N LYS A 171 7.13 -4.32 7.41
CA LYS A 171 7.03 -5.00 6.10
C LYS A 171 7.09 -6.53 6.28
N ILE A 172 6.20 -7.25 5.59
CA ILE A 172 6.22 -8.72 5.47
C ILE A 172 5.95 -9.14 4.02
N LYS A 173 6.46 -10.31 3.62
CA LYS A 173 6.03 -11.01 2.40
C LYS A 173 4.72 -11.74 2.71
N TRP A 174 3.60 -11.19 2.27
CA TRP A 174 2.28 -11.81 2.35
C TRP A 174 2.21 -13.07 1.46
N SER A 175 1.53 -14.12 1.94
CA SER A 175 1.24 -15.30 1.12
C SER A 175 0.19 -15.00 0.04
N SER A 176 0.03 -15.90 -0.94
CA SER A 176 -1.08 -15.85 -1.90
C SER A 176 -2.44 -15.90 -1.18
N GLU A 177 -2.54 -16.71 -0.13
CA GLU A 177 -3.74 -16.87 0.69
C GLU A 177 -4.10 -15.59 1.48
N ASP A 178 -3.11 -14.90 2.06
CA ASP A 178 -3.31 -13.60 2.71
C ASP A 178 -3.83 -12.54 1.73
N ILE A 179 -3.25 -12.50 0.54
CA ILE A 179 -3.65 -11.57 -0.53
C ILE A 179 -5.07 -11.90 -1.00
N ALA A 180 -5.41 -13.18 -1.19
CA ALA A 180 -6.75 -13.61 -1.55
C ALA A 180 -7.80 -13.23 -0.49
N ARG A 181 -7.58 -13.59 0.79
CA ARG A 181 -8.45 -13.18 1.92
C ARG A 181 -8.64 -11.66 1.97
N ALA A 182 -7.54 -10.91 1.82
CA ALA A 182 -7.55 -9.47 1.85
C ALA A 182 -8.30 -8.84 0.65
N ILE A 183 -8.19 -9.41 -0.55
CA ILE A 183 -8.97 -8.99 -1.72
C ILE A 183 -10.46 -9.28 -1.49
N SER A 184 -10.84 -10.50 -1.07
CA SER A 184 -12.24 -10.85 -0.80
C SER A 184 -12.91 -9.91 0.21
N LEU A 185 -12.26 -9.65 1.35
CA LEU A 185 -12.73 -8.66 2.34
C LEU A 185 -12.82 -7.24 1.76
N ARG A 186 -11.88 -6.88 0.88
CA ARG A 186 -11.80 -5.57 0.24
C ARG A 186 -12.87 -5.33 -0.83
N CYS A 187 -13.37 -6.41 -1.44
CA CYS A 187 -14.52 -6.43 -2.35
C CYS A 187 -15.84 -6.38 -1.58
N VAL A 188 -15.98 -7.15 -0.48
CA VAL A 188 -17.17 -7.12 0.39
C VAL A 188 -17.44 -5.73 0.95
N SER A 189 -16.41 -5.01 1.41
CA SER A 189 -16.56 -3.59 1.73
C SER A 189 -15.25 -2.79 1.67
N PRO A 190 -15.15 -1.82 0.72
CA PRO A 190 -14.08 -0.82 0.71
C PRO A 190 -13.97 0.02 1.98
N LYS A 191 -15.04 0.12 2.79
CA LYS A 191 -15.06 0.85 4.07
C LYS A 191 -14.62 -0.06 5.22
N ALA A 192 -15.18 -1.27 5.35
CA ALA A 192 -14.83 -2.19 6.43
C ALA A 192 -13.35 -2.58 6.41
N TYR A 193 -12.77 -2.84 5.23
CA TYR A 193 -11.34 -3.14 5.11
C TYR A 193 -10.45 -2.02 5.69
N ARG A 194 -10.79 -0.76 5.41
CA ARG A 194 -10.07 0.41 5.97
C ARG A 194 -10.25 0.52 7.48
N TYR A 195 -11.46 0.28 7.97
CA TYR A 195 -11.76 0.31 9.41
C TYR A 195 -10.99 -0.77 10.17
N MET A 196 -11.10 -2.04 9.75
CA MET A 196 -10.38 -3.15 10.36
C MET A 196 -8.86 -2.93 10.36
N LYS A 197 -8.29 -2.47 9.23
CA LYS A 197 -6.84 -2.27 9.13
C LYS A 197 -6.34 -1.05 9.92
N ASN A 198 -7.03 0.09 9.86
CA ASN A 198 -6.48 1.36 10.36
C ASN A 198 -7.04 1.79 11.73
N VAL A 199 -8.21 1.29 12.14
CA VAL A 199 -8.83 1.58 13.45
C VAL A 199 -8.64 0.40 14.40
N LEU A 200 -9.00 -0.82 13.97
CA LEU A 200 -8.79 -2.04 14.76
C LEU A 200 -7.35 -2.59 14.66
N GLN A 201 -6.45 -1.89 13.96
CA GLN A 201 -5.04 -2.25 13.73
C GLN A 201 -4.80 -3.69 13.24
N MET A 202 -5.77 -4.29 12.56
CA MET A 202 -5.67 -5.69 12.10
C MET A 202 -4.49 -5.84 11.11
N PRO A 203 -3.66 -6.88 11.24
CA PRO A 203 -2.53 -7.14 10.35
C PRO A 203 -3.03 -7.51 8.95
N LEU A 204 -3.24 -6.49 8.11
CA LEU A 204 -3.77 -6.61 6.76
C LEU A 204 -2.87 -5.88 5.75
N PRO A 205 -2.74 -6.38 4.50
CA PRO A 205 -1.94 -5.75 3.46
C PRO A 205 -2.21 -4.25 3.25
N GLY A 206 -1.18 -3.48 2.91
CA GLY A 206 -1.37 -2.11 2.44
C GLY A 206 -2.17 -2.06 1.14
N LEU A 207 -3.00 -1.03 0.95
CA LEU A 207 -3.79 -0.85 -0.28
C LEU A 207 -2.91 -0.77 -1.54
N SER A 208 -1.69 -0.25 -1.42
CA SER A 208 -0.66 -0.25 -2.47
C SER A 208 -0.09 -1.64 -2.79
N THR A 209 -0.13 -2.57 -1.84
CA THR A 209 0.21 -3.99 -2.06
C THR A 209 -0.93 -4.75 -2.69
N LEU A 210 -2.19 -4.48 -2.32
CA LEU A 210 -3.34 -5.07 -3.01
C LEU A 210 -3.42 -4.61 -4.48
N ARG A 211 -3.30 -3.31 -4.74
CA ARG A 211 -3.26 -2.74 -6.11
C ARG A 211 -2.26 -3.48 -7.01
N ARG A 212 -1.01 -3.57 -6.57
CA ARG A 212 0.10 -4.24 -7.28
C ARG A 212 -0.10 -5.75 -7.48
N GLN A 213 -0.84 -6.42 -6.61
CA GLN A 213 -1.13 -7.85 -6.77
C GLN A 213 -2.31 -8.07 -7.74
N ILE A 214 -3.32 -7.19 -7.74
CA ILE A 214 -4.42 -7.27 -8.72
C ILE A 214 -3.91 -6.91 -10.12
N GLU A 215 -3.06 -5.89 -10.26
CA GLU A 215 -2.36 -5.56 -11.53
C GLU A 215 -1.67 -6.77 -12.18
N ARG A 216 -1.13 -7.69 -11.37
CA ARG A 216 -0.50 -8.93 -11.86
C ARG A 216 -1.50 -10.00 -12.28
N ILE A 217 -2.65 -10.08 -11.61
CA ILE A 217 -3.74 -11.01 -11.95
C ILE A 217 -4.41 -10.56 -13.25
N ASP A 218 -4.73 -9.27 -13.38
CA ASP A 218 -5.32 -8.67 -14.58
C ASP A 218 -4.44 -8.90 -15.83
N LEU A 219 -3.11 -8.79 -15.68
CA LEU A 219 -2.14 -9.11 -16.73
C LEU A 219 -2.12 -10.60 -17.10
N CYS A 220 -2.17 -11.51 -16.13
CA CYS A 220 -2.19 -12.96 -16.38
C CYS A 220 -3.51 -13.48 -16.98
N ILE A 221 -4.61 -12.71 -16.91
CA ILE A 221 -5.89 -13.03 -17.57
C ILE A 221 -5.91 -12.48 -19.02
N SER A 222 -4.99 -11.57 -19.35
CA SER A 222 -4.92 -10.85 -20.63
C SER A 222 -3.77 -11.33 -21.54
N SER A 223 -3.27 -12.56 -21.33
CA SER A 223 -2.15 -13.19 -22.05
C SER A 223 -2.50 -14.61 -22.48
#